data_AF-A0A1A8DPQ9-F1
#
_entry.id   AF-A0A1A8DPQ9-F1
#
_cell.length_a   1.000
_cell.length_b   1.000
_cell.length_c   1.000
_cell.angle_alpha   90.00
_cell.angle_beta   90.00
_cell.angle_gamma   90.00
#
_symmetry.space_group_name_H-M   'P 1'
#
loop_
_entity.id
_entity.type
_entity.pdbx_description
1 polymer ?
#
loop_
_entity_poly.entity_id
_entity_poly.type
_entity_poly.pdbx_seq_one_letter_code
_entity_poly.pdbx_strand_id
1 'polypeptide(L)'
;YEPLTPLRTLRASVFGHLVSVKGTVVRVSNIRPLCTRMAFKCQTCTKVVSLPLQHGKYATPTKCIQPGCRSRSFIPIRSSPLTQTVDWQIIKVQELMGGEQRETGRIPRTVECHLTSDLCDSCVPGDTITLAGIVRVINDGGSRGNKDQCMFLLYIDATSVSNTKGQL
;
A
#
# COMPACT_ATOMS: atom_id res chain seq x y z
N TYR A 1 -24.04 7.56 -1.65
CA TYR A 1 -22.75 8.22 -1.38
C TYR A 1 -22.30 7.74 -0.01
N GLU A 2 -21.23 6.95 0.09
CA GLU A 2 -20.63 6.72 1.42
C GLU A 2 -20.18 8.07 1.98
N PRO A 3 -20.39 8.36 3.28
CA PRO A 3 -20.03 9.66 3.82
C PRO A 3 -18.51 9.88 3.73
N LEU A 4 -18.12 11.08 3.26
CA LEU A 4 -16.72 11.50 3.25
C LEU A 4 -16.16 11.40 4.68
N THR A 5 -15.08 10.64 4.83
CA THR A 5 -14.34 10.45 6.06
C THR A 5 -13.36 11.61 6.23
N PRO A 6 -13.52 12.48 7.25
CA PRO A 6 -12.56 13.54 7.51
C PRO A 6 -11.19 12.96 7.91
N LEU A 7 -10.09 13.55 7.43
CA LEU A 7 -8.74 13.04 7.76
C LEU A 7 -8.46 12.98 9.28
N ARG A 8 -9.11 13.85 10.07
CA ARG A 8 -9.02 13.84 11.55
C ARG A 8 -9.53 12.55 12.21
N THR A 9 -10.41 11.81 11.55
CA THR A 9 -10.99 10.56 12.06
C THR A 9 -10.21 9.33 11.62
N LEU A 10 -9.17 9.47 10.78
CA LEU A 10 -8.28 8.39 10.40
C LEU A 10 -7.37 8.03 11.58
N ARG A 11 -7.89 7.14 12.44
CA ARG A 11 -7.26 6.62 13.66
C ARG A 11 -7.40 5.09 13.68
N ALA A 12 -6.87 4.45 14.73
CA ALA A 12 -6.93 3.00 14.89
C ALA A 12 -8.34 2.40 14.75
N SER A 13 -9.38 3.15 15.13
CA SER A 13 -10.79 2.70 15.04
C SER A 13 -11.28 2.43 13.62
N VAL A 14 -10.65 3.00 12.59
CA VAL A 14 -11.03 2.78 11.18
C VAL A 14 -10.08 1.81 10.46
N PHE A 15 -9.15 1.18 11.18
CA PHE A 15 -8.29 0.15 10.60
C PHE A 15 -9.12 -0.97 9.97
N GLY A 16 -8.74 -1.39 8.77
CA GLY A 16 -9.43 -2.44 8.01
C GLY A 16 -10.77 -2.01 7.38
N HIS A 17 -11.22 -0.77 7.59
CA HIS A 17 -12.45 -0.27 7.02
C HIS A 17 -12.20 0.44 5.68
N LEU A 18 -13.20 0.39 4.79
CA LEU A 18 -13.25 1.22 3.60
C LEU A 18 -13.56 2.66 4.02
N VAL A 19 -12.78 3.61 3.52
CA VAL A 19 -12.97 5.05 3.76
C VAL A 19 -12.96 5.79 2.43
N SER A 20 -13.65 6.93 2.40
CA SER A 20 -13.63 7.86 1.27
C SER A 20 -13.14 9.22 1.74
N VAL A 21 -11.97 9.67 1.28
CA VAL A 21 -11.34 10.92 1.72
C VAL A 21 -11.28 11.91 0.57
N LYS A 22 -11.45 13.20 0.86
CA LYS A 22 -11.31 14.28 -0.12
C LYS A 22 -10.18 15.21 0.30
N GLY A 23 -9.29 15.54 -0.63
CA GLY A 23 -8.08 16.29 -0.32
C GLY A 23 -7.30 16.74 -1.54
N THR A 24 -6.27 17.54 -1.29
CA THR A 24 -5.32 17.97 -2.32
C THR A 24 -4.10 17.06 -2.31
N VAL A 25 -3.67 16.58 -3.48
CA VAL A 25 -2.43 15.84 -3.64
C VAL A 25 -1.26 16.81 -3.44
N VAL A 26 -0.40 16.56 -2.45
CA VAL A 26 0.75 17.43 -2.14
C VAL A 26 2.09 16.80 -2.49
N ARG A 27 2.13 15.47 -2.67
CA ARG A 27 3.33 14.75 -3.09
C ARG A 27 2.94 13.50 -3.86
N VAL A 28 3.73 13.18 -4.88
CA VAL A 28 3.66 11.95 -5.67
C VAL A 28 5.06 11.36 -5.73
N SER A 29 5.21 10.05 -5.46
CA SER A 29 6.49 9.36 -5.61
C SER A 29 6.70 8.88 -7.05
N ASN A 30 7.95 8.51 -7.37
CA ASN A 30 8.20 7.70 -8.56
C ASN A 30 7.47 6.36 -8.45
N ILE A 31 7.02 5.84 -9.59
CA ILE A 31 6.45 4.50 -9.71
C ILE A 31 7.58 3.48 -9.54
N ARG A 32 7.30 2.40 -8.79
CA ARG A 32 8.24 1.29 -8.57
C ARG A 32 7.50 -0.04 -8.70
N PRO A 33 8.15 -1.11 -9.20
CA PRO A 33 7.54 -2.42 -9.26
C PRO A 33 7.42 -3.03 -7.85
N LEU A 34 6.20 -3.37 -7.44
CA LEU A 34 5.89 -4.11 -6.23
C LEU A 34 5.69 -5.59 -6.56
N CYS A 35 6.47 -6.49 -5.97
CA CYS A 35 6.30 -7.92 -6.16
C CYS A 35 5.10 -8.45 -5.35
N THR A 36 4.05 -8.88 -6.05
CA THR A 36 2.83 -9.45 -5.47
C THR A 36 2.87 -10.97 -5.38
N ARG A 37 3.73 -11.61 -6.17
CA ARG A 37 3.94 -13.06 -6.18
C ARG A 37 5.39 -13.38 -6.50
N MET A 38 6.02 -14.25 -5.73
CA MET A 38 7.43 -14.62 -5.93
C MET A 38 7.57 -16.11 -6.18
N ALA A 39 8.33 -16.46 -7.21
CA ALA A 39 8.75 -17.82 -7.49
C ALA A 39 9.99 -18.21 -6.67
N PHE A 40 10.06 -19.47 -6.29
CA PHE A 40 11.10 -20.05 -5.46
C PHE A 40 11.50 -21.42 -5.99
N LYS A 41 12.81 -21.66 -6.12
CA LYS A 41 13.38 -22.97 -6.45
C LYS A 41 13.71 -23.72 -5.17
N CYS A 42 13.19 -24.93 -5.00
CA CYS A 42 13.64 -25.83 -3.94
C CYS A 42 15.12 -26.20 -4.17
N GLN A 43 15.96 -26.10 -3.15
CA GLN A 43 17.39 -26.43 -3.29
C GLN A 43 17.66 -27.94 -3.39
N THR A 44 16.71 -28.80 -3.00
CA THR A 44 16.90 -30.25 -3.01
C THR A 44 16.32 -30.90 -4.26
N CYS A 45 15.03 -30.71 -4.53
CA CYS A 45 14.36 -31.37 -5.67
C CYS A 45 14.22 -30.47 -6.90
N THR A 46 14.79 -29.26 -6.87
CA THR A 46 14.78 -28.24 -7.96
C THR A 46 13.41 -27.76 -8.44
N LYS A 47 12.30 -28.29 -7.92
CA LYS A 47 10.95 -27.85 -8.29
C LYS A 47 10.70 -26.41 -7.88
N VAL A 48 9.99 -25.71 -8.76
CA VAL A 48 9.61 -24.32 -8.58
C VAL A 48 8.22 -24.26 -7.95
N VAL A 49 8.10 -23.45 -6.91
CA VAL A 49 6.85 -23.11 -6.25
C VAL A 49 6.73 -21.59 -6.26
N SER A 50 5.51 -21.07 -6.24
CA SER A 50 5.27 -19.63 -6.24
C SER A 50 4.22 -19.29 -5.21
N LEU A 51 4.43 -18.23 -4.43
CA LEU A 51 3.51 -17.82 -3.37
C LEU A 51 3.20 -16.32 -3.44
N PRO A 52 1.98 -15.90 -3.03
CA PRO A 52 1.61 -14.50 -2.93
C PRO A 52 2.34 -13.80 -1.78
N LEU A 53 2.88 -12.63 -2.07
CA LEU A 53 3.48 -11.73 -1.09
C LEU A 53 2.45 -10.68 -0.68
N GLN A 54 2.06 -10.70 0.59
CA GLN A 54 1.08 -9.77 1.13
C GLN A 54 1.73 -8.42 1.40
N HIS A 55 1.23 -7.35 0.79
CA HIS A 55 1.67 -5.97 1.03
C HIS A 55 3.19 -5.76 0.88
N GLY A 56 3.81 -6.44 -0.08
CA GLY A 56 5.26 -6.36 -0.31
C GLY A 56 6.12 -7.01 0.78
N LYS A 57 5.53 -7.67 1.78
CA LYS A 57 6.29 -8.39 2.81
C LYS A 57 6.87 -9.65 2.20
N TYR A 58 8.20 -9.75 2.25
CA TYR A 58 8.91 -10.93 1.78
C TYR A 58 8.60 -12.13 2.67
N ALA A 59 8.19 -13.22 2.05
CA ALA A 59 7.95 -14.50 2.69
C ALA A 59 8.47 -15.62 1.80
N THR A 60 8.92 -16.71 2.41
CA THR A 60 9.43 -17.90 1.71
C THR A 60 8.54 -19.11 2.01
N PRO A 61 8.50 -20.12 1.12
CA PRO A 61 7.82 -21.37 1.42
C PRO A 61 8.40 -22.02 2.69
N THR A 62 7.55 -22.58 3.53
CA THR A 62 7.97 -23.27 4.77
C THR A 62 8.28 -24.75 4.56
N LYS A 63 7.72 -25.36 3.51
CA LYS A 63 7.94 -26.76 3.12
C LYS A 63 7.84 -26.93 1.60
N CYS A 64 8.53 -27.94 1.07
CA CYS A 64 8.42 -28.30 -0.33
C CYS A 64 7.05 -28.91 -0.62
N ILE A 65 6.47 -28.59 -1.79
CA ILE A 65 5.19 -29.15 -2.24
C ILE A 65 5.32 -30.56 -2.83
N GLN A 66 6.54 -31.02 -3.14
CA GLN A 66 6.76 -32.32 -3.74
C GLN A 66 6.65 -33.45 -2.71
N PRO A 67 5.85 -34.49 -2.99
CA PRO A 67 5.84 -35.70 -2.18
C PRO A 67 7.26 -36.26 -2.02
N GLY A 68 7.63 -36.65 -0.80
CA GLY A 68 8.95 -37.21 -0.49
C GLY A 68 10.07 -36.17 -0.29
N CYS A 69 9.90 -34.91 -0.72
CA CYS A 69 10.90 -33.87 -0.50
C CYS A 69 10.69 -33.16 0.84
N ARG A 70 11.65 -33.31 1.78
CA ARG A 70 11.60 -32.68 3.11
C ARG A 70 12.33 -31.34 3.20
N SER A 71 12.74 -30.79 2.05
CA SER A 71 13.50 -29.53 2.00
C SER A 71 12.69 -28.36 2.53
N ARG A 72 13.38 -27.49 3.29
CA ARG A 72 12.88 -26.20 3.77
C ARG A 72 13.68 -25.01 3.23
N SER A 73 14.58 -25.28 2.28
CA SER A 73 15.47 -24.26 1.71
C SER A 73 15.07 -23.93 0.26
N PHE A 74 14.94 -22.63 0.00
CA PHE A 74 14.38 -22.10 -1.23
C PHE A 74 15.16 -20.87 -1.71
N ILE A 75 15.42 -20.81 -3.01
CA ILE A 75 16.07 -19.66 -3.66
C ILE A 75 15.01 -18.87 -4.42
N PRO A 76 14.85 -17.55 -4.19
CA PRO A 76 13.92 -16.72 -4.97
C PRO A 76 14.37 -16.60 -6.43
N ILE A 77 13.43 -16.65 -7.37
CA ILE A 77 13.66 -16.57 -8.81
C ILE A 77 12.94 -15.33 -9.36
N ARG A 78 13.61 -14.18 -9.34
CA ARG A 78 13.01 -12.91 -9.77
C ARG A 78 12.63 -12.87 -11.25
N SER A 79 13.39 -13.57 -12.10
CA SER A 79 13.17 -13.64 -13.55
C SER A 79 12.15 -14.70 -13.99
N SER A 80 11.55 -15.43 -13.05
CA SER A 80 10.58 -16.47 -13.40
C SER A 80 9.27 -15.85 -13.91
N PRO A 81 8.60 -16.45 -14.92
CA PRO A 81 7.26 -16.04 -15.32
C PRO A 81 6.21 -16.23 -14.20
N LEU A 82 6.54 -17.00 -13.16
CA LEU A 82 5.68 -17.18 -11.99
C LEU A 82 5.85 -16.06 -10.95
N THR A 83 6.86 -15.20 -11.10
CA THR A 83 7.05 -13.98 -10.32
C THR A 83 6.25 -12.86 -10.96
N GLN A 84 5.37 -12.23 -10.18
CA GLN A 84 4.47 -11.18 -10.64
C GLN A 84 4.78 -9.89 -9.89
N THR A 85 4.75 -8.80 -10.64
CA THR A 85 4.92 -7.44 -10.14
C THR A 85 3.78 -6.57 -10.63
N VAL A 86 3.43 -5.56 -9.85
CA VAL A 86 2.48 -4.51 -10.21
C VAL A 86 3.16 -3.16 -10.04
N ASP A 87 2.76 -2.17 -10.81
CA ASP A 87 3.16 -0.80 -10.56
C ASP A 87 2.61 -0.35 -9.22
N TRP A 88 3.44 0.35 -8.46
CA TRP A 88 3.10 0.88 -7.15
C TRP A 88 3.65 2.29 -6.98
N GLN A 89 2.83 3.15 -6.41
CA GLN A 89 3.12 4.57 -6.22
C GLN A 89 2.55 5.04 -4.88
N ILE A 90 3.28 5.92 -4.20
CA ILE A 90 2.78 6.61 -3.01
C ILE A 90 2.36 8.02 -3.39
N ILE A 91 1.19 8.42 -2.96
CA ILE A 91 0.76 9.82 -2.94
C ILE A 91 0.52 10.28 -1.49
N LYS A 92 0.68 11.58 -1.26
CA LYS A 92 0.32 12.22 0.00
C LYS A 92 -0.84 13.17 -0.24
N VAL A 93 -1.94 12.95 0.48
CA VAL A 93 -3.17 13.74 0.37
C VAL A 93 -3.32 14.61 1.60
N GLN A 94 -3.51 15.91 1.41
CA GLN A 94 -3.75 16.89 2.46
C GLN A 94 -5.24 17.21 2.56
N GLU A 95 -5.74 17.41 3.79
CA GLU A 95 -7.13 17.81 4.01
C GLU A 95 -7.45 19.15 3.35
N LEU A 96 -8.65 19.28 2.78
CA LEU A 96 -9.16 20.56 2.29
C LEU A 96 -9.51 21.45 3.49
N MET A 97 -8.90 22.62 3.58
CA MET A 97 -9.19 23.62 4.61
C MET A 97 -10.27 24.57 4.07
N GLY A 98 -11.55 24.25 4.29
CA GLY A 98 -12.69 25.06 3.84
C GLY A 98 -13.64 25.46 4.98
N GLY A 99 -14.22 26.67 4.90
CA GLY A 99 -15.30 27.15 5.78
C GLY A 99 -14.94 27.25 7.28
N GLU A 100 -15.94 26.95 8.13
CA GLU A 100 -15.92 26.94 9.61
C GLU A 100 -14.84 26.03 10.25
N GLN A 101 -14.13 25.22 9.46
CA GLN A 101 -13.05 24.33 9.91
C GLN A 101 -11.65 24.96 9.87
N ARG A 102 -11.55 26.25 9.53
CA ARG A 102 -10.33 27.04 9.71
C ARG A 102 -10.09 27.33 11.19
N GLU A 103 -9.62 26.33 11.91
CA GLU A 103 -8.92 26.54 13.18
C GLU A 103 -7.62 27.30 12.88
N THR A 104 -7.61 28.60 13.18
CA THR A 104 -6.46 29.49 12.92
C THR A 104 -5.17 28.93 13.53
N GLY A 105 -4.13 28.81 12.72
CA GLY A 105 -2.79 28.39 13.15
C GLY A 105 -2.52 26.87 13.15
N ARG A 106 -3.49 26.03 12.78
CA ARG A 106 -3.30 24.59 12.74
C ARG A 106 -2.68 24.10 11.42
N ILE A 107 -1.69 23.20 11.53
CA ILE A 107 -1.11 22.49 10.37
C ILE A 107 -2.13 21.50 9.79
N PRO A 108 -2.45 21.56 8.47
CA PRO A 108 -3.34 20.61 7.82
C PRO A 108 -2.85 19.16 7.96
N ARG A 109 -3.78 18.24 8.25
CA ARG A 109 -3.48 16.80 8.28
C ARG A 109 -3.17 16.29 6.88
N THR A 110 -2.29 15.31 6.84
CA THR A 110 -1.94 14.58 5.63
C THR A 110 -2.06 13.08 5.88
N VAL A 111 -2.42 12.32 4.84
CA VAL A 111 -2.42 10.87 4.85
C VAL A 111 -1.64 10.35 3.64
N GLU A 112 -0.91 9.25 3.82
CA GLU A 112 -0.29 8.52 2.72
C GLU A 112 -1.27 7.53 2.13
N CYS A 113 -1.34 7.51 0.80
CA CYS A 113 -2.16 6.57 0.05
C CYS A 113 -1.27 5.80 -0.92
N HIS A 114 -1.47 4.48 -0.98
CA HIS A 114 -0.80 3.60 -1.93
C HIS A 114 -1.71 3.38 -3.12
N LEU A 115 -1.18 3.68 -4.31
CA LEU A 115 -1.81 3.41 -5.59
C LEU A 115 -1.14 2.19 -6.21
N THR A 116 -1.92 1.36 -6.90
CA THR A 116 -1.40 0.20 -7.63
C THR A 116 -2.00 0.14 -9.03
N SER A 117 -1.29 -0.51 -9.95
CA SER A 117 -1.77 -0.76 -11.31
C SER A 117 -2.19 0.52 -12.03
N ASP A 118 -3.41 0.56 -12.55
CA ASP A 118 -4.03 1.65 -13.30
C ASP A 118 -4.27 2.93 -12.49
N LEU A 119 -4.23 2.85 -11.16
CA LEU A 119 -4.29 4.05 -10.31
C LEU A 119 -2.94 4.79 -10.27
N CYS A 120 -1.84 4.17 -10.68
CA CYS A 120 -0.57 4.87 -10.77
C CYS A 120 -0.63 5.97 -11.83
N ASP A 121 -0.02 7.11 -11.55
CA ASP A 121 -0.02 8.31 -12.42
C ASP A 121 -1.41 8.95 -12.65
N SER A 122 -2.43 8.54 -11.90
CA SER A 122 -3.80 9.05 -12.07
C SER A 122 -4.02 10.47 -11.51
N CYS A 123 -3.02 11.06 -10.86
CA CYS A 123 -3.11 12.39 -10.26
C CYS A 123 -1.73 13.04 -10.13
N VAL A 124 -1.71 14.37 -10.16
CA VAL A 124 -0.49 15.18 -10.02
C VAL A 124 -0.57 16.08 -8.78
N PRO A 125 0.57 16.57 -8.25
CA PRO A 125 0.56 17.57 -7.19
C PRO A 125 -0.31 18.78 -7.53
N GLY A 126 -1.13 19.21 -6.58
CA GLY A 126 -2.12 20.28 -6.74
C GLY A 126 -3.52 19.81 -7.13
N ASP A 127 -3.70 18.56 -7.54
CA ASP A 127 -5.03 18.03 -7.84
C ASP A 127 -5.89 17.86 -6.58
N THR A 128 -7.16 18.22 -6.69
CA THR A 128 -8.18 17.89 -5.69
C THR A 128 -8.85 16.59 -6.10
N ILE A 129 -8.74 15.58 -5.24
CA ILE A 129 -9.24 14.24 -5.51
C ILE A 129 -10.20 13.78 -4.42
N THR A 130 -11.11 12.88 -4.79
CA THR A 130 -11.80 11.99 -3.87
C THR A 130 -11.20 10.60 -4.02
N LEU A 131 -10.63 10.06 -2.95
CA LEU A 131 -9.96 8.76 -2.93
C LEU A 131 -10.73 7.82 -2.02
N ALA A 132 -11.11 6.65 -2.52
CA ALA A 132 -11.63 5.57 -1.69
C ALA A 132 -10.60 4.47 -1.55
N GLY A 133 -10.53 3.84 -0.38
CA GLY A 133 -9.58 2.77 -0.11
C GLY A 133 -9.70 2.19 1.29
N ILE A 134 -8.96 1.11 1.54
CA ILE A 134 -8.97 0.41 2.82
C ILE A 134 -7.85 0.98 3.69
N VAL A 135 -8.17 1.38 4.92
CA VAL A 135 -7.16 1.82 5.88
C VAL A 135 -6.33 0.62 6.34
N ARG A 136 -5.02 0.69 6.11
CA ARG A 136 -4.05 -0.34 6.46
C ARG A 136 -2.93 0.24 7.31
N VAL A 137 -2.10 -0.66 7.84
CA VAL A 137 -0.93 -0.29 8.63
C VAL A 137 0.34 -0.85 8.01
N ILE A 138 1.41 -0.07 8.08
CA ILE A 138 2.76 -0.51 7.77
C ILE A 138 3.63 -0.39 9.03
N ASN A 139 4.56 -1.31 9.20
CA ASN A 139 5.54 -1.21 10.28
C ASN A 139 6.61 -0.20 9.84
N ASP A 140 6.90 0.80 10.67
CA ASP A 140 7.83 1.90 10.38
C ASP A 140 9.30 1.44 10.22
N GLY A 141 9.60 0.15 10.45
CA GLY A 141 10.80 -0.48 9.90
C GLY A 141 12.13 0.17 10.30
N GLY A 142 12.15 0.98 11.36
CA GLY A 142 13.36 1.53 11.96
C GLY A 142 14.31 0.39 12.30
N SER A 143 15.36 0.28 11.50
CA SER A 143 16.59 -0.49 11.67
C SER A 143 16.54 -1.73 12.58
N ARG A 144 16.72 -2.90 11.94
CA ARG A 144 17.42 -4.10 12.47
C ARG A 144 17.53 -4.18 14.00
N GLY A 145 16.61 -4.92 14.64
CA GLY A 145 16.98 -5.62 15.87
C GLY A 145 15.93 -5.69 16.98
N ASN A 146 14.87 -4.88 16.98
CA ASN A 146 13.95 -4.88 18.11
C ASN A 146 12.62 -5.59 17.81
N LYS A 147 12.42 -6.76 18.43
CA LYS A 147 11.17 -7.56 18.32
C LYS A 147 9.96 -6.90 19.00
N ASP A 148 10.16 -5.73 19.64
CA ASP A 148 9.15 -4.98 20.41
C ASP A 148 8.47 -3.84 19.63
N GLN A 149 8.60 -3.77 18.31
CA GLN A 149 7.93 -2.72 17.53
C GLN A 149 6.44 -3.05 17.30
N CYS A 150 5.60 -2.60 18.24
CA CYS A 150 4.13 -2.67 18.19
C CYS A 150 3.49 -1.36 17.69
N MET A 151 4.30 -0.40 17.23
CA MET A 151 3.83 0.86 16.65
C MET A 151 3.76 0.75 15.13
N PHE A 152 2.67 1.23 14.56
CA PHE A 152 2.43 1.16 13.12
C PHE A 152 1.98 2.51 12.56
N LEU A 153 2.32 2.76 11.30
CA LEU A 153 1.87 3.92 10.54
C LEU A 153 0.65 3.55 9.70
N LEU A 154 -0.39 4.38 9.76
CA LEU A 154 -1.60 4.20 8.95
C LEU A 154 -1.38 4.77 7.54
N TYR A 155 -1.85 4.03 6.54
CA TYR A 155 -1.96 4.47 5.15
C TYR A 155 -3.28 3.98 4.56
N ILE A 156 -3.69 4.54 3.42
CA ILE A 156 -4.87 4.08 2.68
C ILE A 156 -4.41 3.27 1.47
N ASP A 157 -4.81 2.01 1.36
CA ASP A 157 -4.66 1.22 0.14
C ASP A 157 -5.80 1.57 -0.81
N ALA A 158 -5.50 2.35 -1.85
CA ALA A 158 -6.52 2.96 -2.70
C ALA A 158 -7.17 1.92 -3.62
N THR A 159 -8.50 2.01 -3.72
CA THR A 159 -9.31 1.22 -4.66
C THR A 159 -9.92 2.08 -5.76
N SER A 160 -10.02 3.39 -5.54
CA SER A 160 -10.45 4.34 -6.57
C SER A 160 -9.90 5.73 -6.30
N VAL A 161 -9.64 6.47 -7.39
CA VAL A 161 -9.26 7.88 -7.37
C VAL A 161 -10.15 8.61 -8.38
N SER A 162 -10.88 9.62 -7.92
CA SER A 162 -11.71 10.48 -8.76
C SER A 162 -11.18 11.91 -8.69
N ASN A 163 -10.77 12.44 -9.84
CA ASN A 163 -10.28 13.81 -9.96
C ASN A 163 -11.41 14.74 -10.45
N THR A 164 -11.68 15.80 -9.69
CA THR A 164 -12.72 16.77 -10.06
C THR A 164 -12.43 17.54 -11.35
N LYS A 165 -11.20 17.53 -11.87
CA LYS A 165 -10.85 18.21 -13.14
C LYS A 165 -11.27 17.46 -14.41
N GLY A 166 -11.63 16.17 -14.30
CA GLY A 166 -11.99 15.34 -15.46
C GLY A 166 -13.46 15.43 -15.90
N GLN A 167 -14.28 16.25 -15.24
CA GLN A 167 -15.66 16.54 -15.63
C GLN A 167 -15.73 17.97 -16.19
N LEU A 168 -15.26 18.14 -17.42
CA LEU A 168 -15.57 19.28 -18.28
C LEU A 168 -16.08 18.75 -19.61
#